data_AF-A0A5K0YHU6-F1
#
_entry.id   AF-A0A5K0YHU6-F1
#
_cell.length_a   1.000
_cell.length_b   1.000
_cell.length_c   1.000
_cell.angle_alpha   90.00
_cell.angle_beta   90.00
_cell.angle_gamma   90.00
#
_symmetry.space_group_name_H-M   'P 1'
#
loop_
_entity.id
_entity.type
_entity.pdbx_description
1 polymer ?
#
loop_
_entity_poly.entity_id
_entity_poly.type
_entity_poly.pdbx_seq_one_letter_code
_entity_poly.pdbx_strand_id
1 'polypeptide(L)' 'NEVKDEEGHLPFFMEFSLDQLRFATSGFSVENIVSEHGEKGPNIVYKGKLDNKKIAVKRFNRSAWPDPRQFL' A
#
# COMPACT_ATOMS: atom_id res chain seq x y z
N ASN A 1 10.13 -6.36 -30.88
CA ASN A 1 9.90 -5.33 -29.85
C ASN A 1 10.22 -5.92 -28.50
N GLU A 2 11.51 -5.93 -28.16
CA GLU A 2 11.98 -6.32 -26.86
C GLU A 2 11.60 -5.21 -25.88
N VAL A 3 10.73 -5.52 -24.93
CA VAL A 3 10.48 -4.66 -23.78
C VAL A 3 11.77 -4.73 -22.98
N LYS A 4 12.64 -3.72 -23.14
CA LYS A 4 13.80 -3.55 -22.27
C LYS A 4 13.24 -3.39 -20.87
N ASP A 5 13.50 -4.37 -20.02
CA ASP A 5 13.35 -4.24 -18.58
C ASP A 5 14.15 -3.00 -18.17
N GLU A 6 13.44 -1.91 -17.94
CA GLU A 6 13.94 -0.83 -17.12
C GLU A 6 14.02 -1.39 -15.71
N GLU A 7 15.11 -2.10 -15.42
CA GLU A 7 15.58 -2.46 -14.09
C GLU A 7 16.00 -1.17 -13.36
N GLY A 8 15.07 -0.24 -13.26
CA GLY A 8 15.18 1.00 -12.52
C GLY A 8 15.07 0.66 -11.06
N HIS A 9 16.19 0.24 -10.46
CA HIS A 9 16.50 0.18 -9.02
C HIS A 9 15.25 0.34 -8.16
N LEU A 10 14.49 -0.75 -8.02
CA LEU A 10 13.41 -0.77 -7.06
C LEU A 10 14.01 -0.44 -5.69
N PRO A 11 13.36 0.46 -4.93
CA PRO A 11 13.87 0.75 -3.60
C PRO A 11 13.93 -0.55 -2.81
N PHE A 12 14.97 -0.67 -1.98
CA PHE A 12 15.03 -1.75 -0.99
C PHE A 12 13.74 -1.77 -0.17
N PHE A 13 13.43 -2.93 0.41
CA PHE A 13 12.35 -3.02 1.37
C PHE A 13 12.59 -2.00 2.50
N MET A 14 11.57 -1.20 2.77
CA MET A 14 11.64 -0.08 3.71
C MET A 14 10.40 -0.07 4.60
N GLU A 15 10.60 0.35 5.84
CA GLU A 15 9.51 0.63 6.76
C GLU A 15 8.98 2.04 6.53
N PHE A 16 7.66 2.20 6.66
CA PHE A 16 6.99 3.48 6.57
C PHE A 16 6.15 3.70 7.83
N SER A 17 6.19 4.91 8.37
CA SER A 17 5.34 5.29 9.49
C SER A 17 3.87 5.34 9.07
N LEU A 18 2.98 5.12 10.05
CA LEU A 18 1.54 5.23 9.82
C LEU A 18 1.14 6.61 9.29
N ASP A 19 1.79 7.68 9.78
CA ASP A 19 1.50 9.05 9.36
C ASP A 19 1.91 9.32 7.91
N GLN A 20 3.04 8.77 7.45
CA GLN A 20 3.41 8.83 6.03
C GLN A 20 2.36 8.15 5.14
N LEU A 21 1.90 6.96 5.53
CA LEU A 21 0.86 6.24 4.80
C LEU A 21 -0.49 6.98 4.84
N ARG A 22 -0.81 7.62 5.97
CA ARG A 22 -2.01 8.44 6.14
C ARG A 22 -1.97 9.65 5.21
N PHE A 23 -0.85 10.37 5.16
CA PHE A 23 -0.68 11.49 4.24
C PHE A 23 -0.77 11.04 2.78
N ALA A 24 -0.06 9.96 2.42
CA ALA A 24 -0.01 9.45 1.05
C ALA A 24 -1.37 9.00 0.50
N THR A 25 -2.31 8.62 1.37
CA THR A 25 -3.64 8.09 1.02
C THR A 25 -4.80 9.06 1.34
N SER A 26 -4.49 10.31 1.67
CA SER A 26 -5.48 11.32 2.11
C SER A 26 -6.33 10.84 3.29
N GLY A 27 -5.69 10.24 4.29
CA GLY A 27 -6.35 9.72 5.49
C GLY A 27 -7.03 8.37 5.31
N PHE A 28 -6.57 7.54 4.36
CA PHE A 28 -7.27 6.32 3.93
C PHE A 28 -8.68 6.62 3.37
N SER A 29 -8.80 7.65 2.53
CA SER A 29 -10.06 8.05 1.90
C SER A 29 -10.67 6.91 1.08
N VAL A 30 -12.00 6.77 1.14
CA VAL A 30 -12.77 5.77 0.38
C VAL A 30 -12.59 5.95 -1.13
N GLU A 31 -12.42 7.19 -1.61
CA GLU A 31 -12.16 7.51 -3.02
C GLU A 31 -10.82 6.95 -3.53
N ASN A 32 -9.92 6.64 -2.60
CA ASN A 32 -8.63 6.04 -2.89
C ASN A 32 -8.68 4.50 -2.90
N ILE A 33 -9.81 3.86 -2.64
CA ILE A 33 -9.88 2.40 -2.67
C ILE A 33 -9.80 1.88 -4.11
N VAL A 34 -8.92 0.90 -4.32
CA VAL A 34 -8.74 0.20 -5.60
C VAL A 34 -9.02 -1.31 -5.52
N SER A 35 -9.35 -1.82 -4.33
CA SER A 35 -9.79 -3.20 -4.14
C SER A 35 -11.27 -3.37 -4.51
N GLU A 36 -11.60 -4.47 -5.17
CA GLU A 36 -12.93 -4.79 -5.71
C GLU A 36 -14.07 -4.68 -4.69
N HIS A 37 -13.86 -5.20 -3.47
CA HIS A 37 -14.90 -5.24 -2.44
C HIS A 37 -15.05 -3.95 -1.62
N GLY A 38 -14.33 -2.88 -1.98
CA GLY A 38 -14.42 -1.61 -1.27
C GLY A 38 -14.09 -1.74 0.22
N GLU A 39 -14.79 -0.97 1.06
CA GLU A 39 -14.65 -0.99 2.53
C GLU A 39 -15.12 -2.30 3.19
N LYS A 40 -15.85 -3.15 2.47
CA LYS A 40 -16.41 -4.39 3.01
C LYS A 40 -15.50 -5.61 2.79
N GLY A 41 -14.37 -5.41 2.11
CA GLY A 41 -13.39 -6.47 1.87
C GLY A 41 -12.59 -6.84 3.12
N PRO A 42 -12.11 -8.10 3.22
CA PRO A 42 -11.24 -8.52 4.34
C PRO A 42 -9.88 -7.79 4.34
N ASN A 43 -9.47 -7.28 3.19
CA ASN A 43 -8.30 -6.42 2.99
C ASN A 43 -8.68 -5.28 2.05
N ILE A 44 -8.33 -4.06 2.41
CA ILE A 44 -8.61 -2.88 1.58
C ILE A 44 -7.30 -2.41 0.98
N VAL A 45 -7.27 -2.16 -0.33
CA VAL A 45 -6.11 -1.58 -1.00
C VAL A 45 -6.41 -0.14 -1.38
N TYR A 46 -5.55 0.79 -0.97
CA TYR A 46 -5.66 2.20 -1.29
C TYR A 46 -4.58 2.61 -2.30
N LYS A 47 -4.93 3.40 -3.32
CA LYS A 47 -3.96 4.15 -4.11
C LYS A 47 -3.46 5.35 -3.30
N GLY A 48 -2.19 5.69 -3.45
CA GLY A 48 -1.59 6.85 -2.81
C GLY A 48 -0.41 7.42 -3.58
N LYS A 49 0.17 8.51 -3.05
CA LYS A 49 1.38 9.13 -3.59
C LYS A 49 2.33 9.50 -2.45
N LEU A 50 3.57 9.01 -2.51
CA LEU A 50 4.64 9.30 -1.56
C LEU A 50 5.91 9.65 -2.34
N ASP A 51 6.54 10.78 -2.04
CA ASP A 51 7.78 11.25 -2.72
C ASP A 51 7.70 11.20 -4.26
N ASN A 52 6.59 11.68 -4.80
CA ASN A 52 6.26 11.63 -6.24
C ASN A 52 6.08 10.25 -6.86
N LYS A 53 6.16 9.17 -6.08
CA LYS A 53 5.87 7.80 -6.52
C LYS A 53 4.43 7.44 -6.22
N LYS A 54 3.77 6.78 -7.18
CA LYS A 54 2.46 6.16 -6.96
C LYS A 54 2.66 4.88 -6.17
N ILE A 55 1.84 4.68 -5.14
CA ILE A 55 1.91 3.50 -4.26
C ILE A 55 0.53 2.84 -4.14
N ALA A 56 0.53 1.57 -3.80
CA ALA A 56 -0.64 0.84 -3.33
C ALA A 56 -0.42 0.43 -1.87
N VAL A 57 -1.33 0.83 -0.97
CA VAL A 57 -1.27 0.51 0.46
C VAL A 57 -2.32 -0.54 0.76
N LYS A 58 -1.90 -1.77 1.02
CA LYS A 58 -2.77 -2.85 1.47
C LYS A 58 -2.93 -2.79 2.99
N ARG A 59 -4.15 -2.48 3.45
CA ARG A 59 -4.51 -2.38 4.86
C ARG A 59 -5.20 -3.66 5.30
N PHE A 60 -4.60 -4.33 6.27
CA PHE A 60 -5.14 -5.53 6.90
C PHE A 60 -5.99 -5.16 8.12
N ASN A 61 -6.97 -6.01 8.43
CA ASN A 61 -7.67 -5.96 9.71
C ASN A 61 -6.73 -6.38 10.85
N ARG A 62 -6.92 -5.83 12.06
CA ARG A 62 -6.08 -6.17 13.23
C ARG A 62 -6.08 -7.67 13.55
N SER A 63 -7.18 -8.36 13.28
CA SER A 63 -7.31 -9.81 13.48
C SER A 63 -6.59 -10.65 12.42
N ALA A 64 -6.20 -10.07 11.28
CA ALA A 64 -5.56 -10.82 10.20
C ALA A 64 -4.12 -11.23 10.55
N TRP A 65 -3.43 -10.44 11.37
CA TRP A 65 -2.07 -10.69 11.83
C TRP A 65 -1.96 -10.38 13.33
N PRO A 66 -2.35 -11.31 14.22
CA PRO A 66 -2.28 -11.10 15.65
C PRO A 66 -0.84 -10.99 16.16
N ASP A 67 0.12 -11.61 15.46
CA ASP A 67 1.56 -11.40 15.67
C ASP A 67 2.14 -10.69 14.42
N PRO A 68 2.52 -9.40 14.52
CA PRO A 68 3.05 -8.65 13.39
C PRO A 68 4.40 -9.20 12.88
N ARG A 69 5.11 -10.03 13.66
CA ARG A 69 6.37 -10.65 13.23
C ARG A 69 6.19 -11.74 12.18
N GLN A 70 4.97 -12.26 12.00
CA GLN A 70 4.68 -13.24 10.94
C GLN A 70 4.59 -12.59 9.55
N PHE A 71 4.56 -11.26 9.50
CA PHE A 71 4.50 -10.49 8.26
C PHE A 71 5.90 -10.20 7.66
N LEU A 72 6.95 -10.26 8.49
CA LEU A 72 8.35 -9.96 8.13
C LEU A 72 9.12 -11.21 7.73
#